data_AF-A0A0V0IU55-F1
#
_entry.id   AF-A0A0V0IU55-F1
#
_cell.length_a   1.000
_cell.length_b   1.000
_cell.length_c   1.000
_cell.angle_alpha   90.00
_cell.angle_beta   90.00
_cell.angle_gamma   90.00
#
_symmetry.space_group_name_H-M   'P 1'
#
loop_
_entity.id
_entity.type
_entity.pdbx_description
1 polymer ?
#
loop_
_entity_poly.entity_id
_entity_poly.type
_entity_poly.pdbx_seq_one_letter_code
_entity_poly.pdbx_strand_id
1 'polypeptide(L)'
;MEMETVPNGSSPSSTTTTTNAAVTTTAASAAAVAAAISPNAPSSKLNLLSESLKLEHQFLRVPFEHYKKAIRANHRIVEKELSAVINGVSDAAESDMSRDDAVHHLNSLVSRLQGLKRKSEEGSRTENLQAQRCRARLDHLESADPENLSDWHDTRLKRILVDYMLRMSYYNTAVKLAESSNIQDLVDIDVFHEAKKVIDALQNKEVTPALAWCADNKSRLKKSKVQLSLFL
;
A
#
# COMPACT_ATOMS: atom_id res chain seq x y z
N MET A 1 69.80 55.86 27.01
CA MET A 1 70.43 54.80 27.83
C MET A 1 70.70 53.65 26.89
N GLU A 2 71.98 53.48 26.54
CA GLU A 2 72.72 52.23 26.19
C GLU A 2 72.09 51.23 25.20
N MET A 3 72.78 50.59 24.27
CA MET A 3 74.05 50.71 23.53
C MET A 3 73.98 49.62 22.43
N GLU A 4 74.83 49.72 21.41
CA GLU A 4 74.97 48.82 20.25
C GLU A 4 75.12 47.32 20.56
N THR A 5 74.84 46.45 19.58
CA THR A 5 75.86 45.61 18.92
C THR A 5 75.28 44.72 17.80
N VAL A 6 75.96 44.74 16.64
CA VAL A 6 75.99 43.68 15.59
C VAL A 6 77.45 43.15 15.60
N PRO A 7 77.76 41.87 15.30
CA PRO A 7 78.11 41.45 13.91
C PRO A 7 77.82 39.94 13.60
N ASN A 8 77.42 39.56 12.38
CA ASN A 8 78.21 39.13 11.19
C ASN A 8 78.79 37.69 11.21
N GLY A 9 78.69 36.97 10.08
CA GLY A 9 79.37 35.70 9.79
C GLY A 9 78.60 34.74 8.87
N SER A 10 78.60 34.90 7.53
CA SER A 10 79.51 34.27 6.53
C SER A 10 79.10 32.86 6.02
N SER A 11 78.41 32.81 4.86
CA SER A 11 78.72 32.14 3.56
C SER A 11 79.33 30.70 3.47
N PRO A 12 79.43 30.06 2.28
CA PRO A 12 78.45 29.84 1.19
C PRO A 12 78.54 28.42 0.54
N SER A 13 77.82 28.24 -0.59
CA SER A 13 78.16 27.42 -1.78
C SER A 13 77.76 25.92 -1.85
N SER A 14 76.95 25.57 -2.87
CA SER A 14 77.44 24.87 -4.07
C SER A 14 76.32 24.61 -5.08
N THR A 15 76.53 25.09 -6.30
CA THR A 15 75.77 24.85 -7.53
C THR A 15 76.12 23.47 -8.11
N THR A 16 75.14 22.68 -8.58
CA THR A 16 75.34 21.84 -9.78
C THR A 16 74.03 21.48 -10.48
N THR A 17 73.98 21.86 -11.75
CA THR A 17 73.09 21.50 -12.85
C THR A 17 73.01 19.98 -13.08
N THR A 18 71.86 19.42 -13.46
CA THR A 18 71.73 18.47 -14.60
C THR A 18 70.28 18.36 -15.07
N THR A 19 70.18 18.30 -16.38
CA THR A 19 69.11 18.30 -17.39
C THR A 19 68.12 17.11 -17.41
N ASN A 20 66.96 17.42 -18.01
CA ASN A 20 66.18 16.64 -19.02
C ASN A 20 64.83 15.99 -18.65
N ALA A 21 63.79 16.53 -19.34
CA ALA A 21 62.67 15.89 -20.06
C ALA A 21 61.66 15.02 -19.27
N ALA A 22 60.34 15.06 -19.49
CA ALA A 22 59.41 15.84 -20.30
C ALA A 22 57.97 15.45 -19.87
N VAL A 23 56.96 16.20 -20.34
CA VAL A 23 55.52 15.86 -20.46
C VAL A 23 54.59 16.30 -19.30
N THR A 24 53.91 17.44 -19.54
CA THR A 24 52.44 17.73 -19.39
C THR A 24 51.65 16.95 -18.33
N THR A 25 50.82 17.54 -17.44
CA THR A 25 49.70 18.47 -17.71
C THR A 25 49.14 19.01 -16.37
N THR A 26 48.74 20.29 -16.36
CA THR A 26 47.60 20.91 -15.63
C THR A 26 47.01 20.21 -14.39
N ALA A 27 46.93 20.94 -13.27
CA ALA A 27 45.68 21.62 -12.86
C ALA A 27 45.75 22.08 -11.39
N ALA A 28 45.79 23.40 -11.22
CA ALA A 28 45.30 24.05 -10.01
C ALA A 28 43.78 23.81 -9.90
N SER A 29 43.30 23.27 -8.77
CA SER A 29 41.94 23.47 -8.24
C SER A 29 41.67 22.59 -7.00
N ALA A 30 42.35 22.87 -5.89
CA ALA A 30 42.07 22.20 -4.60
C ALA A 30 41.24 23.08 -3.63
N ALA A 31 40.53 24.10 -4.11
CA ALA A 31 39.89 25.09 -3.22
C ALA A 31 38.46 25.54 -3.62
N ALA A 32 37.65 24.69 -4.26
CA ALA A 32 36.29 25.05 -4.64
C ALA A 32 35.29 23.88 -4.65
N VAL A 33 35.09 23.20 -3.51
CA VAL A 33 33.97 22.24 -3.35
C VAL A 33 33.09 22.53 -2.12
N ALA A 34 33.22 23.72 -1.52
CA ALA A 34 32.48 24.06 -0.30
C ALA A 34 31.32 25.07 -0.48
N ALA A 35 30.86 25.37 -1.71
CA ALA A 35 29.78 26.32 -1.90
C ALA A 35 28.91 26.01 -3.14
N ALA A 36 27.89 25.16 -2.96
CA ALA A 36 26.72 25.14 -3.83
C ALA A 36 25.48 24.58 -3.11
N ILE A 37 25.15 25.09 -1.92
CA ILE A 37 23.78 24.99 -1.41
C ILE A 37 22.98 26.05 -2.16
N SER A 38 22.37 25.62 -3.26
CA SER A 38 21.53 26.46 -4.11
C SER A 38 20.25 26.87 -3.35
N PRO A 39 19.84 28.16 -3.35
CA PRO A 39 18.67 28.64 -2.61
C PRO A 39 17.32 28.19 -3.22
N ASN A 40 17.33 27.41 -4.32
CA ASN A 40 16.15 26.88 -5.00
C ASN A 40 15.71 25.47 -4.54
N ALA A 41 16.37 24.87 -3.55
CA ALA A 41 16.08 23.52 -3.05
C ALA A 41 14.65 23.24 -2.52
N PRO A 42 13.92 24.17 -1.87
CA PRO A 42 12.57 23.86 -1.36
C PRO A 42 11.54 23.70 -2.50
N SER A 43 11.68 24.48 -3.58
CA SER A 43 10.77 24.38 -4.73
C SER A 43 10.94 23.06 -5.50
N SER A 44 12.17 22.58 -5.67
CA SER A 44 12.41 21.29 -6.33
C SER A 44 11.93 20.09 -5.50
N LYS A 45 12.10 20.12 -4.17
CA LYS A 45 11.56 19.09 -3.25
C LYS A 45 10.04 19.07 -3.24
N LEU A 46 9.38 20.23 -3.22
CA LEU A 46 7.91 20.33 -3.31
C LEU A 46 7.37 19.84 -4.65
N ASN A 47 8.07 20.13 -5.76
CA ASN A 47 7.71 19.58 -7.06
C ASN A 47 7.88 18.06 -7.12
N LEU A 48 8.96 17.51 -6.54
CA LEU A 48 9.17 16.06 -6.45
C LEU A 48 8.08 15.39 -5.61
N LEU A 49 7.69 16.00 -4.49
CA LEU A 49 6.58 15.58 -3.66
C LEU A 49 5.26 15.58 -4.45
N SER A 50 4.97 16.65 -5.20
CA SER A 50 3.78 16.75 -6.04
C SER A 50 3.71 15.65 -7.10
N GLU A 51 4.81 15.38 -7.82
CA GLU A 51 4.88 14.27 -8.78
C GLU A 51 4.75 12.90 -8.08
N SER A 52 5.34 12.76 -6.90
CA SER A 52 5.25 11.53 -6.13
C SER A 52 3.81 11.24 -5.68
N LEU A 53 3.05 12.28 -5.35
CA LEU A 53 1.65 12.19 -4.91
C LEU A 53 0.71 11.75 -6.03
N LYS A 54 1.01 12.09 -7.31
CA LYS A 54 0.19 11.66 -8.45
C LYS A 54 0.12 10.13 -8.61
N LEU A 55 1.17 9.42 -8.19
CA LEU A 55 1.24 7.96 -8.25
C LEU A 55 0.46 7.28 -7.10
N GLU A 56 0.11 8.02 -6.05
CA GLU A 56 -0.58 7.51 -4.86
C GLU A 56 -2.03 7.12 -5.14
N HIS A 57 -2.67 7.76 -6.13
CA HIS A 57 -4.05 7.46 -6.51
C HIS A 57 -4.27 5.97 -6.82
N GLN A 58 -3.31 5.31 -7.48
CA GLN A 58 -3.44 3.89 -7.81
C GLN A 58 -3.44 3.00 -6.56
N PHE A 59 -2.71 3.39 -5.51
CA PHE A 59 -2.61 2.66 -4.24
C PHE A 59 -3.80 2.90 -3.31
N LEU A 60 -4.53 4.00 -3.47
CA LEU A 60 -5.75 4.29 -2.70
C LEU A 60 -7.01 3.68 -3.31
N ARG A 61 -7.03 3.50 -4.64
CA ARG A 61 -8.24 3.07 -5.35
C ARG A 61 -8.70 1.67 -4.95
N VAL A 62 -7.76 0.73 -4.84
CA VAL A 62 -8.04 -0.68 -4.53
C VAL A 62 -8.72 -0.85 -3.16
N PRO A 63 -8.16 -0.38 -2.04
CA PRO A 63 -8.80 -0.52 -0.73
C PRO A 63 -10.15 0.21 -0.66
N PHE A 64 -10.28 1.37 -1.30
CA PHE A 64 -11.54 2.11 -1.33
C PHE A 64 -12.66 1.35 -2.05
N GLU A 65 -12.35 0.70 -3.18
CA GLU A 65 -13.33 -0.13 -3.88
C GLU A 65 -13.71 -1.39 -3.07
N HIS A 66 -12.76 -1.99 -2.35
CA HIS A 66 -13.06 -3.11 -1.43
C HIS A 66 -13.96 -2.65 -0.28
N TYR A 67 -13.67 -1.50 0.32
CA TYR A 67 -14.49 -0.92 1.38
C TYR A 67 -15.93 -0.67 0.91
N LYS A 68 -16.10 -0.03 -0.25
CA LYS A 68 -17.41 0.19 -0.86
C LYS A 68 -18.14 -1.11 -1.19
N LYS A 69 -17.43 -2.14 -1.64
CA LYS A 69 -18.01 -3.45 -1.93
C LYS A 69 -18.49 -4.11 -0.64
N ALA A 70 -17.68 -4.08 0.42
CA ALA A 70 -18.00 -4.65 1.73
C ALA A 70 -19.26 -4.02 2.32
N ILE A 71 -19.32 -2.68 2.41
CA ILE A 71 -20.49 -1.95 2.93
C ILE A 71 -21.76 -2.33 2.17
N ARG A 72 -21.71 -2.32 0.83
CA ARG A 72 -22.90 -2.63 0.01
C ARG A 72 -23.34 -4.08 0.18
N ALA A 73 -22.40 -5.02 0.31
CA ALA A 73 -22.72 -6.42 0.50
C ALA A 73 -23.35 -6.67 1.88
N ASN A 74 -22.74 -6.13 2.94
CA ASN A 74 -23.23 -6.26 4.30
C ASN A 74 -24.61 -5.61 4.48
N HIS A 75 -24.79 -4.38 3.97
CA HIS A 75 -26.07 -3.68 4.00
C HIS A 75 -27.20 -4.49 3.36
N ARG A 76 -26.97 -5.06 2.16
CA ARG A 76 -27.98 -5.91 1.48
C ARG A 76 -28.34 -7.16 2.29
N ILE A 77 -27.38 -7.77 2.97
CA ILE A 77 -27.65 -8.94 3.82
C ILE A 77 -28.52 -8.52 5.00
N VAL A 78 -28.19 -7.41 5.66
CA VAL A 78 -28.97 -6.86 6.78
C VAL A 78 -30.38 -6.52 6.35
N GLU A 79 -30.57 -5.77 5.26
CA GLU A 79 -31.90 -5.41 4.75
C GLU A 79 -32.75 -6.64 4.41
N LYS A 80 -32.16 -7.63 3.74
CA LYS A 80 -32.85 -8.87 3.35
C LYS A 80 -33.32 -9.67 4.57
N GLU A 81 -32.43 -9.87 5.54
CA GLU A 81 -32.74 -10.67 6.72
C GLU A 81 -33.71 -9.93 7.65
N LEU A 82 -33.54 -8.62 7.82
CA LEU A 82 -34.46 -7.78 8.60
C LEU A 82 -35.87 -7.79 8.00
N SER A 83 -36.00 -7.60 6.69
CA SER A 83 -37.30 -7.65 6.01
C SER A 83 -37.99 -8.99 6.20
N ALA A 84 -37.22 -10.09 6.11
CA ALA A 84 -37.78 -11.41 6.28
C ALA A 84 -38.16 -11.73 7.75
N VAL A 85 -37.45 -11.18 8.73
CA VAL A 85 -37.86 -11.26 10.14
C VAL A 85 -39.13 -10.45 10.38
N ILE A 86 -39.21 -9.21 9.88
CA ILE A 86 -40.40 -8.36 10.00
C ILE A 86 -41.62 -9.08 9.42
N ASN A 87 -41.51 -9.62 8.20
CA ASN A 87 -42.60 -10.35 7.56
C ASN A 87 -42.99 -11.60 8.36
N GLY A 88 -42.00 -12.34 8.89
CA GLY A 88 -42.28 -13.50 9.73
C GLY A 88 -42.95 -13.14 11.05
N VAL A 89 -42.63 -12.00 11.65
CA VAL A 89 -43.32 -11.51 12.86
C VAL A 89 -44.76 -11.10 12.54
N SER A 90 -44.99 -10.38 11.44
CA SER A 90 -46.35 -10.01 11.02
C SER A 90 -47.21 -11.25 10.73
N ASP A 91 -46.66 -12.23 10.02
CA ASP A 91 -47.35 -13.50 9.72
C ASP A 91 -47.70 -14.26 11.01
N ALA A 92 -46.79 -14.29 11.98
CA ALA A 92 -47.05 -14.88 13.30
C ALA A 92 -48.15 -14.16 14.10
N ALA A 93 -48.32 -12.86 13.87
CA ALA A 93 -49.31 -12.04 14.57
C ALA A 93 -50.72 -12.15 13.95
N GLU A 94 -50.79 -12.39 12.64
CA GLU A 94 -52.06 -12.51 11.89
C GLU A 94 -52.60 -13.94 11.84
N SER A 95 -51.74 -14.94 12.05
CA SER A 95 -52.12 -16.35 11.96
C SER A 95 -52.69 -16.91 13.27
N ASP A 96 -53.77 -17.68 13.15
CA ASP A 96 -54.33 -18.45 14.28
C ASP A 96 -53.51 -19.75 14.42
N MET A 97 -52.49 -19.69 15.27
CA MET A 97 -51.50 -20.75 15.45
C MET A 97 -51.78 -21.52 16.74
N SER A 98 -51.55 -22.83 16.73
CA SER A 98 -51.43 -23.58 17.99
C SER A 98 -50.27 -23.01 18.82
N ARG A 99 -50.36 -23.12 20.15
CA ARG A 99 -49.29 -22.67 21.06
C ARG A 99 -47.93 -23.27 20.68
N ASP A 100 -47.90 -24.56 20.35
CA ASP A 100 -46.66 -25.27 20.02
C ASP A 100 -46.08 -24.76 18.69
N ASP A 101 -46.93 -24.52 17.68
CA ASP A 101 -46.52 -23.97 16.39
C ASP A 101 -46.00 -22.53 16.52
N ALA A 102 -46.65 -21.70 17.34
CA ALA A 102 -46.20 -20.35 17.64
C ALA A 102 -44.81 -20.35 18.31
N VAL A 103 -44.57 -21.26 19.26
CA VAL A 103 -43.26 -21.42 19.92
C VAL A 103 -42.20 -21.87 18.91
N HIS A 104 -42.52 -22.83 18.03
CA HIS A 104 -41.60 -23.25 16.96
C HIS A 104 -41.26 -22.12 15.99
N HIS A 105 -42.26 -21.32 15.60
CA HIS A 105 -42.07 -20.20 14.69
C HIS A 105 -41.19 -19.10 15.31
N LEU A 106 -41.46 -18.73 16.56
CA LEU A 106 -40.63 -17.78 17.30
C LEU A 106 -39.19 -18.29 17.46
N ASN A 107 -38.98 -19.57 17.75
CA ASN A 107 -37.65 -20.16 17.82
C ASN A 107 -36.89 -20.10 16.48
N SER A 108 -37.61 -20.26 15.35
CA SER A 108 -37.05 -20.09 14.01
C SER A 108 -36.62 -18.64 13.77
N LEU A 109 -37.46 -17.66 14.12
CA LEU A 109 -37.13 -16.23 14.02
C LEU A 109 -35.94 -15.84 14.91
N VAL A 110 -35.88 -16.36 16.14
CA VAL A 110 -34.74 -16.17 17.04
C VAL A 110 -33.46 -16.75 16.43
N SER A 111 -33.51 -17.97 15.89
CA SER A 111 -32.38 -18.61 15.22
C SER A 111 -31.89 -17.79 14.03
N ARG A 112 -32.83 -17.22 13.27
CA ARG A 112 -32.54 -16.31 12.15
C ARG A 112 -31.88 -15.02 12.60
N LEU A 113 -32.39 -14.37 13.65
CA LEU A 113 -31.81 -13.16 14.24
C LEU A 113 -30.40 -13.41 14.79
N GLN A 114 -30.17 -14.56 15.43
CA GLN A 114 -28.82 -14.96 15.85
C GLN A 114 -27.89 -15.18 14.65
N GLY A 115 -28.40 -15.76 13.56
CA GLY A 115 -27.68 -15.86 12.29
C GLY A 115 -27.32 -14.50 11.71
N LEU A 116 -28.27 -13.57 11.69
CA LEU A 116 -28.06 -12.18 11.25
C LEU A 116 -27.00 -11.48 12.11
N LYS A 117 -27.07 -11.62 13.44
CA LYS A 117 -26.07 -11.06 14.36
C LYS A 117 -24.66 -11.52 13.99
N ARG A 118 -24.46 -12.85 13.83
CA ARG A 118 -23.16 -13.41 13.43
C ARG A 118 -22.67 -12.87 12.07
N LYS A 119 -23.57 -12.80 11.07
CA LYS A 119 -23.24 -12.26 9.74
C LYS A 119 -22.89 -10.76 9.80
N SER A 120 -23.60 -9.98 10.61
CA SER A 120 -23.38 -8.54 10.77
C SER A 120 -22.05 -8.25 11.48
N GLU A 121 -21.70 -9.02 12.51
CA GLU A 121 -20.39 -8.93 13.17
C GLU A 121 -19.25 -9.24 12.21
N GLU A 122 -19.38 -10.29 11.39
CA GLU A 122 -18.39 -10.62 10.37
C GLU A 122 -18.29 -9.54 9.30
N GLY A 123 -19.42 -9.04 8.80
CA GLY A 123 -19.46 -7.90 7.88
C GLY A 123 -18.77 -6.67 8.47
N SER A 124 -19.05 -6.34 9.73
CA SER A 124 -18.41 -5.23 10.44
C SER A 124 -16.90 -5.39 10.56
N ARG A 125 -16.39 -6.61 10.87
CA ARG A 125 -14.94 -6.87 10.87
C ARG A 125 -14.32 -6.60 9.50
N THR A 126 -14.94 -7.10 8.43
CA THR A 126 -14.41 -6.88 7.07
C THR A 126 -14.44 -5.41 6.66
N GLU A 127 -15.50 -4.67 7.00
CA GLU A 127 -15.60 -3.23 6.75
C GLU A 127 -14.53 -2.45 7.53
N ASN A 128 -14.36 -2.75 8.82
CA ASN A 128 -13.37 -2.10 9.67
C ASN A 128 -11.95 -2.34 9.17
N LEU A 129 -11.63 -3.55 8.72
CA LEU A 129 -10.33 -3.86 8.12
C LEU A 129 -10.06 -3.02 6.87
N GLN A 130 -11.04 -2.92 5.96
CA GLN A 130 -10.86 -2.09 4.75
C GLN A 130 -10.80 -0.59 5.08
N ALA A 131 -11.57 -0.13 6.08
CA ALA A 131 -11.51 1.25 6.57
C ALA A 131 -10.16 1.58 7.20
N GLN A 132 -9.61 0.68 8.03
CA GLN A 132 -8.27 0.79 8.61
C GLN A 132 -7.21 0.93 7.50
N ARG A 133 -7.27 0.07 6.48
CA ARG A 133 -6.38 0.14 5.31
C ARG A 133 -6.48 1.43 4.52
N CYS A 134 -7.68 2.02 4.42
CA CYS A 134 -7.85 3.34 3.82
C CYS A 134 -7.21 4.42 4.70
N ARG A 135 -7.46 4.38 6.01
CA ARG A 135 -6.94 5.33 6.99
C ARG A 135 -5.41 5.30 7.05
N ALA A 136 -4.79 4.13 7.21
CA ALA A 136 -3.34 4.00 7.25
C ALA A 136 -2.66 4.60 6.02
N ARG A 137 -3.26 4.45 4.83
CA ARG A 137 -2.75 5.06 3.61
C ARG A 137 -2.92 6.58 3.57
N LEU A 138 -4.03 7.11 4.08
CA LEU A 138 -4.24 8.55 4.20
C LEU A 138 -3.28 9.17 5.23
N ASP A 139 -3.12 8.53 6.38
CA ASP A 139 -2.22 8.98 7.45
C ASP A 139 -0.77 9.02 6.94
N HIS A 140 -0.34 7.99 6.18
CA HIS A 140 0.98 8.00 5.53
C HIS A 140 1.11 9.13 4.49
N LEU A 141 0.04 9.51 3.78
CA LEU A 141 0.10 10.63 2.83
C LEU A 141 0.19 11.97 3.56
N GLU A 142 -0.51 12.11 4.68
CA GLU A 142 -0.49 13.30 5.52
C GLU A 142 0.86 13.47 6.24
N SER A 143 1.56 12.37 6.55
CA SER A 143 2.88 12.40 7.18
C SER A 143 4.02 12.84 6.26
N ALA A 144 3.73 13.29 5.03
CA ALA A 144 4.72 13.78 4.08
C ALA A 144 5.23 15.17 4.49
N ASP A 145 6.26 15.20 5.33
CA ASP A 145 6.92 16.42 5.82
C ASP A 145 8.31 16.60 5.16
N PRO A 146 8.71 17.81 4.73
CA PRO A 146 10.08 18.14 4.35
C PRO A 146 11.19 17.59 5.26
N GLU A 147 10.95 17.50 6.58
CA GLU A 147 11.94 16.99 7.55
C GLU A 147 12.06 15.45 7.56
N ASN A 148 10.95 14.74 7.37
CA ASN A 148 10.87 13.27 7.38
C ASN A 148 10.74 12.65 5.98
N LEU A 149 11.12 13.41 4.96
CA LEU A 149 10.90 13.06 3.56
C LEU A 149 11.61 11.76 3.14
N SER A 150 12.78 11.48 3.74
CA SER A 150 13.55 10.26 3.46
C SER A 150 12.81 8.99 3.87
N ASP A 151 12.28 8.96 5.09
CA ASP A 151 11.59 7.78 5.64
C ASP A 151 10.24 7.55 4.94
N TRP A 152 9.57 8.65 4.59
CA TRP A 152 8.37 8.62 3.76
C TRP A 152 8.65 8.02 2.38
N HIS A 153 9.74 8.45 1.73
CA HIS A 153 10.17 7.89 0.44
C HIS A 153 10.57 6.42 0.54
N ASP A 154 11.25 6.01 1.61
CA ASP A 154 11.62 4.61 1.84
C ASP A 154 10.38 3.72 2.03
N THR A 155 9.41 4.15 2.84
CA THR A 155 8.13 3.46 3.02
C THR A 155 7.37 3.33 1.70
N ARG A 156 7.31 4.42 0.92
CA ARG A 156 6.71 4.44 -0.40
C ARG A 156 7.41 3.48 -1.37
N LEU A 157 8.74 3.46 -1.38
CA LEU A 157 9.53 2.56 -2.22
C LEU A 157 9.26 1.09 -1.85
N LYS A 158 9.25 0.76 -0.55
CA LYS A 158 8.92 -0.59 -0.08
C LYS A 158 7.51 -1.01 -0.52
N ARG A 159 6.52 -0.12 -0.46
CA ARG A 159 5.16 -0.39 -0.96
C ARG A 159 5.14 -0.70 -2.46
N ILE A 160 5.88 0.07 -3.27
CA ILE A 160 6.03 -0.19 -4.72
C ILE A 160 6.73 -1.53 -4.96
N LEU A 161 7.78 -1.84 -4.20
CA LEU A 161 8.51 -3.08 -4.31
C LEU A 161 7.64 -4.30 -3.96
N VAL A 162 6.82 -4.20 -2.92
CA VAL A 162 5.83 -5.24 -2.57
C VAL A 162 4.84 -5.46 -3.70
N ASP A 163 4.25 -4.40 -4.28
CA ASP A 163 3.34 -4.52 -5.43
C ASP A 163 4.02 -5.19 -6.63
N TYR A 164 5.26 -4.81 -6.94
CA TYR A 164 6.06 -5.45 -7.98
C TYR A 164 6.25 -6.95 -7.71
N MET A 165 6.68 -7.31 -6.50
CA MET A 165 6.88 -8.72 -6.10
C MET A 165 5.59 -9.54 -6.24
N LEU A 166 4.44 -8.97 -5.85
CA LEU A 166 3.14 -9.64 -5.98
C LEU A 166 2.74 -9.88 -7.44
N ARG A 167 3.00 -8.91 -8.35
CA ARG A 167 2.76 -9.09 -9.80
C ARG A 167 3.69 -10.12 -10.43
N MET A 168 4.92 -10.24 -9.93
CA MET A 168 5.90 -11.23 -10.37
C MET A 168 5.74 -12.59 -9.67
N SER A 169 4.66 -12.80 -8.92
CA SER A 169 4.36 -14.04 -8.18
C SER A 169 5.35 -14.37 -7.04
N TYR A 170 6.13 -13.40 -6.57
CA TYR A 170 7.02 -13.54 -5.41
C TYR A 170 6.28 -13.30 -4.08
N TYR A 171 5.19 -14.04 -3.85
CA TYR A 171 4.26 -13.83 -2.73
C TYR A 171 4.93 -13.93 -1.35
N ASN A 172 5.73 -14.97 -1.10
CA ASN A 172 6.38 -15.17 0.19
C ASN A 172 7.36 -14.05 0.53
N THR A 173 8.12 -13.58 -0.47
CA THR A 173 9.06 -12.47 -0.30
C THR A 173 8.32 -11.16 -0.06
N ALA A 174 7.23 -10.91 -0.80
CA ALA A 174 6.37 -9.75 -0.61
C ALA A 174 5.79 -9.68 0.81
N VAL A 175 5.29 -10.82 1.34
CA VAL A 175 4.76 -10.93 2.71
C VAL A 175 5.86 -10.61 3.72
N LYS A 176 7.03 -11.24 3.61
CA LYS A 176 8.15 -11.01 4.54
C LYS A 176 8.62 -9.56 4.55
N LEU A 177 8.71 -8.91 3.39
CA LEU A 177 9.09 -7.50 3.29
C LEU A 177 8.05 -6.58 3.94
N ALA A 178 6.76 -6.88 3.76
CA ALA A 178 5.69 -6.12 4.36
C ALA A 178 5.68 -6.25 5.89
N GLU A 179 5.91 -7.46 6.42
CA GLU A 179 6.01 -7.73 7.85
C GLU A 179 7.26 -7.08 8.47
N SER A 180 8.44 -7.25 7.86
CA SER A 180 9.69 -6.70 8.40
C SER A 180 9.71 -5.17 8.39
N SER A 181 8.91 -4.55 7.51
CA SER A 181 8.80 -3.10 7.40
C SER A 181 7.56 -2.54 8.09
N ASN A 182 6.70 -3.40 8.67
CA ASN A 182 5.42 -3.02 9.28
C ASN A 182 4.50 -2.19 8.35
N ILE A 183 4.39 -2.59 7.08
CA ILE A 183 3.59 -1.89 6.06
C ILE A 183 2.41 -2.72 5.54
N GLN A 184 1.96 -3.75 6.27
CA GLN A 184 0.91 -4.67 5.82
C GLN A 184 -0.40 -3.93 5.45
N ASP A 185 -0.75 -2.88 6.18
CA ASP A 185 -1.97 -2.08 5.91
C ASP A 185 -1.85 -1.17 4.68
N LEU A 186 -0.62 -0.95 4.17
CA LEU A 186 -0.35 -0.11 3.01
C LEU A 186 -0.33 -0.91 1.69
N VAL A 187 -0.34 -2.25 1.75
CA VAL A 187 -0.18 -3.14 0.60
C VAL A 187 -1.40 -4.05 0.40
N ASP A 188 -1.65 -4.49 -0.83
CA ASP A 188 -2.84 -5.26 -1.19
C ASP A 188 -2.59 -6.77 -1.27
N ILE A 189 -1.81 -7.33 -0.33
CA ILE A 189 -1.37 -8.74 -0.34
C ILE A 189 -2.53 -9.73 -0.51
N ASP A 190 -3.63 -9.54 0.20
CA ASP A 190 -4.78 -10.47 0.16
C ASP A 190 -5.44 -10.53 -1.22
N VAL A 191 -5.49 -9.40 -1.93
CA VAL A 191 -6.10 -9.31 -3.27
C VAL A 191 -5.31 -10.17 -4.25
N PHE A 192 -3.98 -10.14 -4.15
CA PHE A 192 -3.11 -10.97 -4.96
C PHE A 192 -3.16 -12.45 -4.55
N HIS A 193 -3.36 -12.76 -3.27
CA HIS A 193 -3.58 -14.15 -2.83
C HIS A 193 -4.92 -14.71 -3.32
N GLU A 194 -5.98 -13.91 -3.37
CA GLU A 194 -7.25 -14.31 -3.97
C GLU A 194 -7.09 -14.63 -5.46
N ALA A 195 -6.38 -13.77 -6.20
CA ALA A 195 -6.03 -14.04 -7.60
C ALA A 195 -5.16 -15.30 -7.76
N LYS A 196 -4.16 -15.49 -6.88
CA LYS A 196 -3.30 -16.68 -6.87
C LYS A 196 -4.12 -17.96 -6.72
N LYS A 197 -5.10 -17.99 -5.80
CA LYS A 197 -5.98 -19.17 -5.62
C LYS A 197 -6.70 -19.56 -6.91
N VAL A 198 -7.18 -18.57 -7.67
CA VAL A 198 -7.84 -18.82 -8.96
C VAL A 198 -6.84 -19.32 -10.00
N ILE A 199 -5.64 -18.75 -10.04
CA ILE A 199 -4.56 -19.18 -10.96
C ILE A 199 -4.13 -20.62 -10.65
N ASP A 200 -3.87 -20.95 -9.39
CA ASP A 200 -3.46 -22.29 -8.95
C ASP A 200 -4.55 -23.33 -9.30
N ALA A 201 -5.84 -22.98 -9.08
CA ALA A 201 -6.96 -23.86 -9.44
C ALA A 201 -7.00 -24.14 -10.95
N LEU A 202 -6.83 -23.11 -11.78
CA LEU A 202 -6.80 -23.27 -13.23
C LEU A 202 -5.60 -24.13 -13.69
N GLN A 203 -4.43 -23.98 -13.07
CA GLN A 203 -3.27 -24.83 -13.34
C GLN A 203 -3.54 -26.30 -12.99
N ASN A 204 -4.34 -26.54 -11.94
CA ASN A 204 -4.81 -27.87 -11.55
C ASN A 204 -6.01 -28.38 -12.37
N LYS A 205 -6.40 -27.67 -13.42
CA LYS A 205 -7.57 -27.97 -14.28
C LYS A 205 -8.92 -27.91 -13.52
N GLU A 206 -8.96 -27.22 -12.40
CA GLU A 206 -10.18 -26.96 -11.65
C GLU A 206 -10.80 -25.62 -12.07
N VAL A 207 -11.97 -25.67 -12.69
CA VAL A 207 -12.67 -24.47 -13.18
C VAL A 207 -13.61 -23.85 -12.15
N THR A 208 -13.96 -24.57 -11.08
CA THR A 208 -14.94 -24.11 -10.08
C THR A 208 -14.55 -22.78 -9.43
N PRO A 209 -13.31 -22.58 -8.93
CA PRO A 209 -12.92 -21.30 -8.34
C PRO A 209 -12.91 -20.15 -9.34
N ALA A 210 -12.54 -20.42 -10.60
CA ALA A 210 -12.56 -19.43 -11.68
C ALA A 210 -13.98 -18.99 -12.05
N LEU A 211 -14.93 -19.93 -12.09
CA LEU A 211 -16.34 -19.62 -12.35
C LEU A 211 -16.96 -18.79 -11.21
N ALA A 212 -16.65 -19.13 -9.95
CA ALA A 212 -17.08 -18.33 -8.79
C ALA A 212 -16.53 -16.89 -8.88
N TRP A 213 -15.23 -16.74 -9.17
CA TRP A 213 -14.61 -15.43 -9.36
C TRP A 213 -15.25 -14.63 -10.50
N CYS A 214 -15.62 -15.28 -11.60
CA CYS A 214 -16.32 -14.65 -12.72
C CYS A 214 -17.73 -14.16 -12.31
N ALA A 215 -18.46 -14.93 -11.51
CA ALA A 215 -19.77 -14.53 -11.00
C ALA A 215 -19.65 -13.27 -10.12
N ASP A 216 -18.65 -13.22 -9.25
CA ASP A 216 -18.40 -12.10 -8.34
C ASP A 216 -17.93 -10.82 -9.06
N ASN A 217 -17.24 -10.97 -10.21
CA ASN A 217 -16.69 -9.86 -10.98
C ASN A 217 -17.46 -9.55 -12.27
N LYS A 218 -18.65 -10.15 -12.47
CA LYS A 218 -19.44 -10.07 -13.70
C LYS A 218 -19.64 -8.65 -14.24
N SER A 219 -19.92 -7.68 -13.36
CA SER A 219 -20.15 -6.28 -13.75
C SER A 219 -18.89 -5.58 -14.26
N ARG A 220 -17.71 -5.96 -13.74
CA ARG A 220 -16.40 -5.45 -14.18
C ARG A 220 -15.99 -6.08 -15.51
N LEU A 221 -16.17 -7.40 -15.64
CA LEU A 221 -15.87 -8.15 -16.87
C LEU A 221 -16.67 -7.66 -18.06
N LYS A 222 -17.96 -7.33 -17.87
CA LYS A 222 -18.80 -6.73 -18.92
C LYS A 222 -18.28 -5.38 -19.41
N LYS A 223 -17.67 -4.58 -18.53
CA LYS A 223 -17.13 -3.25 -18.87
C LYS A 223 -15.77 -3.34 -19.56
N SER A 224 -14.97 -4.36 -19.24
CA SER A 224 -13.61 -4.49 -19.77
C SER A 224 -13.52 -5.10 -21.17
N LYS A 225 -14.65 -5.47 -21.81
CA LYS A 225 -14.70 -6.14 -23.14
C LYS A 225 -13.76 -7.34 -23.27
N VAL A 226 -13.36 -7.97 -22.17
CA VAL A 226 -12.55 -9.20 -22.22
C VAL A 226 -13.51 -10.34 -22.55
N GLN A 227 -13.50 -10.78 -23.81
CA GLN A 227 -14.13 -12.03 -24.20
C GLN A 227 -13.30 -13.17 -23.60
N LEU A 228 -13.67 -13.64 -22.40
CA LEU A 228 -13.04 -14.79 -21.74
C LEU A 228 -13.17 -16.09 -22.57
N SER A 229 -13.98 -16.08 -23.63
CA SER A 229 -14.22 -17.19 -24.55
C SER A 229 -13.04 -17.53 -25.48
N LEU A 230 -11.86 -16.92 -25.28
CA LEU A 230 -10.66 -17.18 -26.07
C LEU A 230 -9.57 -17.94 -25.28
N PHE A 231 -9.82 -18.28 -24.01
CA PHE A 231 -8.86 -18.96 -23.13
C PHE A 231 -9.42 -20.20 -22.40
N LEU A 232 -10.62 -20.66 -22.78
CA LEU A 232 -11.16 -21.99 -22.45
C LEU A 232 -11.30 -22.78 -23.75
#